data_AF-A0AAW0A830-F1
#
_entry.id   AF-A0AAW0A830-F1
#
_cell.length_a   1.000
_cell.length_b   1.000
_cell.length_c   1.000
_cell.angle_alpha   90.00
_cell.angle_beta   90.00
_cell.angle_gamma   90.00
#
_symmetry.space_group_name_H-M   'P 1'
#
loop_
_entity.id
_entity.type
_entity.pdbx_description
1 polymer ?
#
loop_
_entity_poly.entity_id
_entity_poly.type
_entity_poly.pdbx_seq_one_letter_code
_entity_poly.pdbx_strand_id
1 'polypeptide(L)'
;KNVFCVIATGMGKTVVLMAGAMAASARSEKGIALLIVPTKVLVEQQAEVASRRGLRVLAINQDTVRDARLVGRDLFKELAEGDDVRMGGEASLFDCS
;
A
#
# COMPACT_ATOMS: atom_id res chain seq x y z
N LYS A 1 11.43 0.34 -15.77
CA LYS A 1 11.84 1.78 -15.72
C LYS A 1 11.56 2.29 -14.32
N ASN A 2 12.51 2.95 -13.67
CA ASN A 2 12.31 3.55 -12.35
C ASN A 2 11.85 5.01 -12.53
N VAL A 3 10.83 5.43 -11.79
CA VAL A 3 10.26 6.78 -11.86
C VAL A 3 10.47 7.45 -10.51
N PHE A 4 11.22 8.54 -10.49
CA PHE A 4 11.34 9.42 -9.33
C PHE A 4 10.39 10.60 -9.50
N CYS A 5 9.36 10.69 -8.67
CA CYS A 5 8.29 11.66 -8.81
C CYS A 5 8.25 12.58 -7.58
N VAL A 6 8.70 13.82 -7.74
CA VAL A 6 8.63 14.85 -6.70
C VAL A 6 7.43 15.74 -6.99
N ILE A 7 6.42 15.70 -6.13
CA ILE A 7 5.23 16.55 -6.23
C ILE A 7 4.89 17.07 -4.83
N ALA A 8 4.28 18.24 -4.70
CA ALA A 8 3.82 18.77 -3.40
C ALA A 8 2.51 18.08 -2.94
N THR A 9 2.30 17.94 -1.61
CA THR A 9 1.09 17.30 -1.03
C THR A 9 -0.15 18.10 -1.43
N GLY A 10 -1.24 17.43 -1.80
CA GLY A 10 -2.47 18.07 -2.30
C GLY A 10 -2.65 18.10 -3.82
N MET A 11 -1.64 17.74 -4.63
CA MET A 11 -1.71 17.78 -6.10
C MET A 11 -1.95 16.42 -6.79
N GLY A 12 -2.60 15.46 -6.12
CA GLY A 12 -2.95 14.18 -6.76
C GLY A 12 -1.81 13.15 -6.86
N LYS A 13 -0.76 13.26 -6.03
CA LYS A 13 0.31 12.24 -5.90
C LYS A 13 -0.18 10.81 -5.76
N THR A 14 -1.23 10.64 -4.97
CA THR A 14 -1.91 9.37 -4.77
C THR A 14 -2.31 8.74 -6.10
N VAL A 15 -2.85 9.52 -7.03
CA VAL A 15 -3.27 9.02 -8.33
C VAL A 15 -2.07 8.57 -9.16
N VAL A 16 -0.97 9.31 -9.14
CA VAL A 16 0.25 8.97 -9.90
C VAL A 16 0.91 7.71 -9.34
N LEU A 17 1.03 7.60 -8.02
CA LEU A 17 1.62 6.44 -7.34
C LEU A 17 0.77 5.18 -7.55
N MET A 18 -0.57 5.33 -7.59
CA MET A 18 -1.49 4.22 -7.81
C MET A 18 -1.74 3.92 -9.28
N ALA A 19 -1.45 4.84 -10.21
CA ALA A 19 -1.75 4.67 -11.63
C ALA A 19 -1.10 3.42 -12.23
N GLY A 20 0.14 3.10 -11.82
CA GLY A 20 0.83 1.88 -12.26
C GLY A 20 0.12 0.62 -11.78
N ALA A 21 -0.25 0.57 -10.50
CA ALA A 21 -0.99 -0.54 -9.90
C ALA A 21 -2.40 -0.69 -10.51
N MET A 22 -3.09 0.43 -10.74
CA MET A 22 -4.40 0.46 -11.38
C MET A 22 -4.34 0.01 -12.83
N ALA A 23 -3.32 0.42 -13.59
CA ALA A 23 -3.12 0.00 -14.97
C ALA A 23 -2.82 -1.50 -15.06
N ALA A 24 -1.98 -2.03 -14.15
CA ALA A 24 -1.72 -3.46 -14.06
C ALA A 24 -3.00 -4.24 -13.68
N SER A 25 -3.77 -3.74 -12.71
CA SER A 25 -5.04 -4.35 -12.29
C SER A 25 -6.07 -4.37 -13.42
N ALA A 26 -6.20 -3.27 -14.17
CA ALA A 26 -7.09 -3.18 -15.33
C ALA A 26 -6.70 -4.12 -16.48
N ARG A 27 -5.42 -4.53 -16.54
CA ARG A 27 -4.92 -5.53 -17.51
C ARG A 27 -4.95 -6.96 -16.96
N SER A 28 -5.48 -7.16 -15.75
CA SER A 28 -5.45 -8.44 -15.04
C SER A 28 -4.03 -9.00 -14.87
N GLU A 29 -3.05 -8.11 -14.76
CA GLU A 29 -1.66 -8.47 -14.51
C GLU A 29 -1.43 -8.69 -13.01
N LYS A 30 -0.48 -9.57 -12.67
CA LYS A 30 -0.03 -9.76 -11.29
C LYS A 30 1.01 -8.70 -10.96
N GLY A 31 0.91 -8.08 -9.78
CA GLY A 31 1.86 -7.06 -9.37
C GLY A 31 1.79 -6.70 -7.89
N ILE A 32 2.91 -6.30 -7.32
CA ILE A 32 2.99 -5.79 -5.96
C ILE A 32 3.42 -4.33 -6.04
N ALA A 33 2.62 -3.45 -5.46
CA ALA A 33 2.98 -2.06 -5.23
C ALA A 33 3.29 -1.87 -3.75
N LEU A 34 4.46 -1.32 -3.44
CA LEU A 34 4.83 -0.97 -2.08
C LEU A 34 4.77 0.55 -1.94
N LEU A 35 4.02 1.03 -0.96
CA LEU A 35 3.87 2.43 -0.65
C LEU A 35 4.42 2.68 0.75
N ILE A 36 5.59 3.29 0.83
CA ILE A 36 6.20 3.67 2.11
C ILE A 36 5.79 5.12 2.39
N VAL A 37 5.12 5.35 3.52
CA VAL A 37 4.70 6.68 3.95
C VAL A 37 5.06 6.90 5.42
N PRO A 38 5.38 8.14 5.82
CA PRO A 38 5.96 8.39 7.14
C PRO A 38 4.99 8.22 8.31
N THR A 39 3.67 8.25 8.09
CA THR A 39 2.67 8.22 9.16
C THR A 39 1.58 7.17 8.94
N LYS A 40 1.06 6.61 10.03
CA LYS A 40 -0.04 5.63 10.01
C LYS A 40 -1.30 6.18 9.36
N VAL A 41 -1.66 7.42 9.69
CA VAL A 41 -2.83 8.12 9.10
C VAL A 41 -2.72 8.20 7.58
N LEU A 42 -1.52 8.44 7.04
CA LEU A 42 -1.33 8.43 5.60
C LEU A 42 -1.45 7.03 5.02
N VAL A 43 -0.95 5.98 5.68
CA VAL A 43 -1.14 4.59 5.21
C VAL A 43 -2.64 4.29 5.08
N GLU A 44 -3.42 4.61 6.11
CA GLU A 44 -4.85 4.34 6.16
C GLU A 44 -5.62 5.10 5.08
N GLN A 45 -5.35 6.40 4.93
CA GLN A 45 -5.96 7.22 3.87
C GLN A 45 -5.65 6.67 2.47
N GLN A 46 -4.40 6.26 2.22
CA GLN A 46 -4.02 5.69 0.93
C GLN A 46 -4.65 4.31 0.73
N ALA A 47 -4.75 3.51 1.80
CA ALA A 47 -5.39 2.20 1.74
C ALA A 47 -6.88 2.31 1.44
N GLU A 48 -7.57 3.26 2.05
CA GLU A 48 -8.98 3.55 1.77
C GLU A 48 -9.18 3.97 0.31
N VAL A 49 -8.35 4.90 -0.19
CA VAL A 49 -8.44 5.37 -1.58
C VAL A 49 -8.16 4.24 -2.58
N ALA A 50 -7.17 3.40 -2.31
CA ALA A 50 -6.84 2.26 -3.16
C ALA A 50 -7.92 1.16 -3.13
N SER A 51 -8.48 0.86 -1.95
CA SER A 51 -9.57 -0.09 -1.81
C SER A 51 -10.84 0.34 -2.55
N ARG A 52 -11.20 1.63 -2.46
CA ARG A 52 -12.31 2.22 -3.25
C ARG A 52 -12.10 2.12 -4.77
N ARG A 53 -10.88 1.87 -5.22
CA ARG A 53 -10.51 1.71 -6.64
C ARG A 53 -10.34 0.25 -7.06
N GLY A 54 -10.80 -0.69 -6.23
CA GLY A 54 -10.80 -2.12 -6.54
C GLY A 54 -9.45 -2.81 -6.38
N LEU A 55 -8.46 -2.14 -5.78
CA LEU A 55 -7.18 -2.76 -5.45
C LEU A 55 -7.27 -3.44 -4.09
N ARG A 56 -6.65 -4.60 -3.95
CA ARG A 56 -6.53 -5.27 -2.65
C ARG A 56 -5.37 -4.64 -1.89
N VAL A 57 -5.66 -4.11 -0.70
CA VAL A 57 -4.66 -3.37 0.07
C VAL A 57 -4.43 -4.03 1.41
N LEU A 58 -3.17 -4.11 1.80
CA LEU A 58 -2.71 -4.55 3.11
C LEU A 58 -1.96 -3.38 3.77
N ALA A 59 -2.52 -2.85 4.85
CA ALA A 59 -1.83 -1.87 5.68
C ALA A 59 -0.85 -2.60 6.61
N ILE A 60 0.45 -2.41 6.38
CA ILE A 60 1.53 -3.07 7.13
C ILE A 60 2.11 -2.04 8.10
N ASN A 61 1.53 -1.94 9.28
CA ASN A 61 2.08 -1.14 10.37
C ASN A 61 2.36 -2.05 11.59
N GLN A 62 3.08 -1.55 12.59
CA GLN A 62 3.43 -2.36 13.77
C GLN A 62 2.20 -2.93 14.48
N ASP A 63 1.08 -2.21 14.50
CA ASP A 63 -0.14 -2.64 15.18
C ASP A 63 -0.85 -3.74 14.37
N THR A 64 -1.04 -3.56 13.05
CA THR A 64 -1.63 -4.60 12.19
C THR A 64 -0.76 -5.84 12.07
N VAL A 65 0.57 -5.72 12.08
CA VAL A 65 1.47 -6.88 12.10
C VAL A 65 1.37 -7.62 13.44
N ARG A 66 1.27 -6.90 14.57
CA ARG A 66 1.05 -7.51 15.89
C ARG A 66 -0.30 -8.22 15.95
N ASP A 67 -1.37 -7.58 15.49
CA ASP A 67 -2.72 -8.14 15.47
C ASP A 67 -2.81 -9.37 14.56
N ALA A 68 -2.25 -9.29 13.35
CA ALA A 68 -2.20 -10.42 12.43
C ALA A 68 -1.45 -11.62 13.05
N ARG A 69 -0.35 -11.36 13.75
CA ARG A 69 0.42 -12.40 14.43
C ARG A 69 -0.35 -13.07 15.56
N LEU A 70 -1.19 -12.33 16.29
CA LEU A 70 -2.06 -12.89 17.35
C LEU A 70 -3.08 -13.88 16.81
N VAL A 71 -3.52 -13.72 15.56
CA VAL A 71 -4.46 -14.62 14.88
C VAL A 71 -3.76 -15.61 13.92
N GLY A 72 -2.43 -15.71 13.97
CA GLY A 72 -1.65 -16.64 13.15
C GLY A 72 -1.57 -16.28 11.66
N ARG A 73 -1.87 -15.03 11.29
CA ARG A 73 -1.76 -14.51 9.92
C ARG A 73 -0.39 -13.90 9.68
N ASP A 74 0.10 -14.05 8.45
CA ASP A 74 1.34 -13.41 7.98
C ASP A 74 1.02 -12.48 6.81
N LEU A 75 1.03 -11.17 7.09
CA LEU A 75 0.71 -10.13 6.11
C LEU A 75 1.71 -10.06 4.96
N PHE A 76 2.98 -10.42 5.20
CA PHE A 76 4.00 -10.42 4.15
C PHE A 76 3.80 -11.60 3.21
N LYS A 77 3.41 -12.76 3.75
CA LYS A 77 3.02 -13.93 2.96
C LYS A 77 1.76 -13.65 2.14
N GLU A 78 0.74 -13.03 2.74
CA GLU A 78 -0.48 -12.60 2.03
C GLU A 78 -0.17 -11.59 0.91
N LEU A 79 0.80 -10.71 1.11
CA LEU A 79 1.26 -9.78 0.08
C LEU A 79 1.94 -10.52 -1.09
N ALA A 80 2.80 -11.49 -0.78
CA ALA A 80 3.63 -12.20 -1.76
C ALA A 80 2.88 -13.26 -2.58
N GLU A 81 1.93 -13.98 -1.98
CA GLU A 81 1.41 -15.22 -2.58
C GLU A 81 0.21 -15.07 -3.50
N GLY A 82 -0.59 -14.01 -3.39
CA GLY A 82 -1.83 -14.00 -4.16
C GLY A 82 -1.68 -13.60 -5.64
N ASP A 83 -2.79 -13.71 -6.36
CA ASP A 83 -2.87 -13.60 -7.82
C ASP A 83 -3.33 -12.26 -8.41
N ASP A 84 -3.64 -11.25 -7.57
CA ASP A 84 -4.07 -9.90 -7.97
C ASP A 84 -3.05 -8.79 -7.65
N VAL A 85 -3.30 -7.57 -8.12
CA VAL A 85 -2.46 -6.41 -7.78
C VAL A 85 -2.70 -5.98 -6.34
N ARG A 86 -1.65 -6.04 -5.52
CA ARG A 86 -1.72 -5.65 -4.10
C ARG A 86 -0.91 -4.42 -3.78
N MET A 87 -1.42 -3.65 -2.81
CA MET A 87 -0.63 -2.60 -2.17
C MET A 87 -0.26 -2.97 -0.74
N GLY A 88 1.03 -2.88 -0.42
CA GLY A 88 1.55 -2.92 0.94
C GLY A 88 1.92 -1.50 1.39
N GLY A 89 1.40 -1.06 2.53
CA GLY A 89 1.71 0.25 3.09
C GLY A 89 2.57 0.14 4.35
N GLU A 90 3.83 0.58 4.34
CA GLU A 90 4.68 0.58 5.54
C GLU A 90 4.77 1.99 6.15
N ALA A 91 4.36 2.10 7.42
CA ALA A 91 4.61 3.28 8.26
C ALA A 91 5.77 2.99 9.19
N SER A 92 7.00 3.26 8.72
CA SER A 92 8.19 3.23 9.54
C SER A 92 8.83 4.61 9.55
N LEU A 93 9.22 5.04 10.77
CA LEU A 93 10.26 6.02 11.09
C LEU A 93 9.91 7.43 11.63
N PHE A 94 8.66 7.87 11.79
CA PHE A 94 8.39 9.18 12.40
C PHE A 94 7.15 9.25 13.31
N ASP A 95 6.82 8.15 13.98
CA ASP A 95 5.94 8.20 15.16
C ASP A 95 6.83 8.40 16.41
N CYS A 96 7.51 9.55 16.46
CA CYS A 96 8.13 10.02 17.70
C CYS A 96 7.04 10.79 18.46
N SER A 97 6.54 10.16 19.52
CA SER A 97 5.85 10.81 20.63
C SER A 97 6.67 11.97 21.21
#